data_AF-A0A7Y1TNY9-F1
#
_entry.id   AF-A0A7Y1TNY9-F1
#
_cell.length_a   1.000
_cell.length_b   1.000
_cell.length_c   1.000
_cell.angle_alpha   90.00
_cell.angle_beta   90.00
_cell.angle_gamma   90.00
#
_symmetry.space_group_name_H-M   'P 1'
#
loop_
_entity.id
_entity.type
_entity.pdbx_description
1 polymer ?
#
loop_
_entity_poly.entity_id
_entity_poly.type
_entity_poly.pdbx_seq_one_letter_code
_entity_poly.pdbx_strand_id
1 'polypeptide(L)' 'MADLTQEEWNKKLSEDSNAVILDVRTPEEIEEGIIKDAMHIDIYTGQAFVDELQKLDKSKNY' A
#
# COMPACT_ATOMS: atom_id res chain seq x y z
N MET A 1 5.16 -0.28 14.43
CA MET A 1 4.52 -1.09 13.38
C MET A 1 3.38 -1.83 14.05
N ALA A 2 2.16 -1.71 13.54
CA ALA A 2 1.00 -2.40 14.09
C ALA A 2 0.67 -3.55 13.14
N ASP A 3 0.87 -4.77 13.61
CA ASP A 3 0.44 -5.97 12.89
C ASP A 3 -1.08 -6.09 13.07
N LEU A 4 -1.83 -5.61 12.08
CA LEU A 4 -3.29 -5.63 12.10
C LEU A 4 -3.82 -6.96 11.56
N THR A 5 -4.89 -7.45 12.17
CA THR A 5 -5.66 -8.54 11.57
C THR A 5 -6.41 -8.06 10.32
N GLN A 6 -6.81 -8.98 9.44
CA GLN A 6 -7.55 -8.62 8.22
C GLN A 6 -8.86 -7.86 8.52
N GLU A 7 -9.59 -8.25 9.57
CA GLU A 7 -10.82 -7.56 10.00
C GLU A 7 -10.52 -6.14 10.47
N GLU A 8 -9.49 -5.95 11.30
CA GLU A 8 -9.11 -4.62 11.78
C GLU A 8 -8.62 -3.71 10.66
N TRP A 9 -7.84 -4.26 9.72
CA TRP A 9 -7.36 -3.51 8.55
C TRP A 9 -8.53 -3.06 7.67
N ASN A 10 -9.47 -3.97 7.37
CA ASN A 10 -10.63 -3.65 6.53
C ASN A 10 -11.56 -2.62 7.20
N LYS A 11 -11.74 -2.74 8.52
CA LYS A 11 -12.49 -1.77 9.31
C LYS A 11 -11.84 -0.39 9.28
N LYS A 12 -10.52 -0.30 9.52
CA LYS A 12 -9.79 0.98 9.45
C LYS A 12 -9.81 1.59 8.06
N LEU A 13 -9.64 0.78 7.02
CA LEU A 13 -9.72 1.22 5.63
C LEU A 13 -11.10 1.81 5.31
N SER A 14 -12.17 1.22 5.85
CA SER A 14 -13.54 1.71 5.65
C SER A 14 -13.85 2.97 6.45
N GLU A 15 -13.25 3.13 7.64
CA GLU A 15 -13.45 4.29 8.52
C GLU A 15 -12.56 5.48 8.15
N ASP A 16 -11.41 5.24 7.50
CA ASP A 16 -10.40 6.26 7.20
C ASP A 16 -10.40 6.64 5.71
N SER A 17 -10.96 7.80 5.39
CA SER A 17 -10.96 8.32 4.02
C SER A 17 -9.58 8.77 3.51
N ASN A 18 -8.57 8.82 4.38
CA ASN A 18 -7.19 9.14 4.02
C ASN A 18 -6.30 7.88 3.91
N ALA A 19 -6.87 6.70 4.08
CA ALA A 19 -6.16 5.45 3.93
C ALA A 19 -5.80 5.21 2.46
N VAL A 20 -4.54 4.86 2.22
CA VAL A 20 -4.00 4.51 0.91
C VAL A 20 -3.41 3.13 1.03
N ILE A 21 -3.88 2.22 0.19
CA ILE A 21 -3.37 0.85 0.18
C ILE A 21 -2.09 0.86 -0.66
N LEU A 22 -0.99 0.40 -0.07
CA LEU A 22 0.27 0.21 -0.78
C LEU A 22 0.47 -1.27 -1.10
N ASP A 23 0.51 -1.62 -2.38
CA ASP A 23 0.80 -2.97 -2.84
C ASP A 23 2.26 -3.10 -3.25
N VAL A 24 3.04 -3.77 -2.40
CA VAL A 24 4.49 -3.90 -2.54
C VAL A 24 4.95 -5.23 -3.12
N ARG A 25 4.01 -6.03 -3.62
CA ARG A 25 4.30 -7.34 -4.24
C ARG A 25 5.04 -7.19 -5.56
N THR A 26 5.40 -8.29 -6.20
CA THR A 26 5.95 -8.23 -7.56
C THR A 26 4.89 -7.84 -8.58
N PRO A 27 5.26 -7.27 -9.74
CA PRO A 27 4.30 -6.94 -10.80
C PRO A 27 3.56 -8.17 -11.32
N GLU A 28 4.20 -9.34 -11.34
CA GLU A 28 3.54 -10.60 -11.75
C GLU A 28 2.37 -10.96 -10.81
N GLU A 29 2.52 -10.74 -9.51
CA GLU A 29 1.44 -10.96 -8.53
C GLU A 29 0.31 -9.92 -8.63
N ILE A 30 0.62 -8.70 -9.07
CA ILE A 30 -0.36 -7.63 -9.31
C ILE A 30 -1.22 -7.96 -10.54
N GLU A 31 -0.61 -8.55 -11.57
CA GLU A 31 -1.33 -9.00 -12.77
C GLU A 31 -2.35 -10.11 -12.47
N GLU A 32 -2.09 -10.95 -11.47
CA GLU A 32 -3.08 -11.93 -10.99
C GLU A 32 -4.24 -11.30 -10.21
N GLY A 33 -4.01 -10.15 -9.58
CA GLY A 33 -5.06 -9.39 -8.90
C GLY A 33 -4.52 -8.36 -7.92
N ILE A 34 -4.99 -7.13 -8.07
CA ILE A 34 -4.72 -6.00 -7.19
C ILE A 34 -6.00 -5.52 -6.49
N ILE A 35 -5.85 -5.03 -5.27
CA ILE A 35 -6.94 -4.34 -4.58
C ILE A 35 -7.26 -3.05 -5.33
N LYS A 36 -8.54 -2.80 -5.59
CA LYS A 36 -8.99 -1.59 -6.26
C LYS A 36 -8.55 -0.35 -5.47
N ASP A 37 -8.01 0.65 -6.17
CA ASP A 37 -7.41 1.88 -5.61
C ASP A 37 -6.09 1.69 -4.85
N ALA A 38 -5.49 0.49 -4.87
CA ALA A 38 -4.15 0.30 -4.32
C ALA A 38 -3.06 0.90 -5.23
N MET A 39 -2.09 1.56 -4.59
CA MET A 39 -0.88 2.07 -5.23
C MET A 39 0.18 0.99 -5.21
N HIS A 40 0.59 0.56 -6.40
CA HIS A 40 1.64 -0.44 -6.52
C HIS A 40 3.03 0.21 -6.48
N ILE A 41 3.90 -0.25 -5.58
CA ILE A 41 5.32 0.14 -5.52
C ILE A 41 6.16 -1.12 -5.29
N ASP A 42 6.81 -1.61 -6.33
CA ASP A 42 7.63 -2.81 -6.26
C ASP A 42 8.86 -2.62 -5.34
N ILE A 43 8.91 -3.39 -4.25
CA ILE A 43 10.02 -3.35 -3.28
C ILE A 43 11.33 -3.89 -3.83
N TYR A 44 11.27 -4.74 -4.86
CA TYR A 44 12.45 -5.36 -5.45
C TYR A 44 13.27 -4.37 -6.28
N THR A 45 12.68 -3.26 -6.70
CA THR A 45 13.40 -2.16 -7.36
C THR A 45 14.40 -1.41 -6.46
N GLY A 46 14.38 -1.64 -5.13
CA GLY A 46 15.36 -1.12 -4.18
C GLY A 46 15.36 0.41 -4.09
N GLN A 47 16.23 1.07 -4.86
CA GLN A 47 16.35 2.53 -4.84
C GLN A 47 15.06 3.21 -5.33
N ALA A 48 14.42 2.68 -6.38
CA ALA A 48 13.20 3.27 -6.90
C ALA A 48 12.04 3.19 -5.91
N PHE A 49 11.96 2.12 -5.11
CA PHE A 49 11.00 2.01 -4.00
C PHE A 49 11.16 3.17 -3.00
N VAL A 50 12.39 3.50 -2.61
CA VAL A 50 12.66 4.62 -1.69
C VAL A 50 12.26 5.96 -2.30
N ASP A 51 12.58 6.18 -3.58
CA ASP A 51 12.19 7.39 -4.31
C ASP A 51 10.66 7.54 -4.41
N GLU A 52 9.93 6.46 -4.65
CA GLU A 52 8.46 6.48 -4.68
C GLU A 52 7.87 6.75 -3.28
N LEU A 53 8.43 6.13 -2.23
CA LEU A 53 8.05 6.42 -0.84
C LEU A 53 8.25 7.89 -0.47
N GLN A 54 9.28 8.56 -1.01
CA GLN A 54 9.51 9.98 -0.74
C GLN A 54 8.48 10.90 -1.40
N LYS A 55 7.85 10.45 -2.48
CA LYS A 55 6.78 11.19 -3.18
C LYS A 55 5.42 11.01 -2.49
N LEU A 56 5.28 10.05 -1.58
CA LEU A 56 4.05 9.81 -0.84
C LEU A 56 3.71 10.99 0.08
N ASP A 57 2.41 11.25 0.19
CA ASP A 57 1.88 12.32 1.04
C ASP A 57 1.87 11.88 2.49
N LYS A 58 2.79 12.42 3.29
CA LYS A 58 2.95 12.07 4.72
C LYS A 58 1.72 12.40 5.58
N SER A 59 0.72 13.11 5.07
CA SER A 59 -0.54 13.37 5.77
C SER A 59 -1.54 12.22 5.65
N LYS A 60 -1.28 11.25 4.76
CA LYS A 60 -2.14 10.08 4.55
C LYS A 60 -1.69 8.87 5.38
N ASN A 61 -2.63 7.95 5.59
CA ASN A 61 -2.38 6.69 6.29
C ASN A 61 -2.08 5.61 5.25
N TYR A 62 -0.95 4.92 5.39
CA TYR A 62 -0.50 3.84 4.48
C TYR A 62 -0.42 2.51 5.23
#